data_AF-A0A7C7H4R5-F1
#
_entry.id   AF-A0A7C7H4R5-F1
#
_cell.length_a   1.000
_cell.length_b   1.000
_cell.length_c   1.000
_cell.angle_alpha   90.00
_cell.angle_beta   90.00
_cell.angle_gamma   90.00
#
_symmetry.space_group_name_H-M   'P 1'
#
loop_
_entity.id
_entity.type
_entity.pdbx_description
1 polymer ?
#
loop_
_entity_poly.entity_id
_entity_poly.type
_entity_poly.pdbx_seq_one_letter_code
_entity_poly.pdbx_strand_id
1 'polypeptide(L)'
;MKNCNLNNLENRTRNFSLIVGIILLSLLTFKFENTSAQYCSGTSNLTTASGSFDDGSGINDYNNSTDCSWLIQPTGAAAITLSFSAFDTELNYDYVTVYDGTTTSANVLGTFSGNSIPGSVTSTGGDMLVRFTSDATTTAAGWSASYTSTTPTYCSGTSNLTTASGSFDDGS
;
A
#
# COMPACT_ATOMS: atom_id res chain seq x y z
N MET A 1 44.47 25.34 -49.47
CA MET A 1 43.46 24.66 -50.30
C MET A 1 43.33 23.21 -49.84
N LYS A 2 42.31 22.91 -49.02
CA LYS A 2 41.84 21.54 -48.78
C LYS A 2 40.32 21.56 -48.87
N ASN A 3 39.87 20.77 -49.83
CA ASN A 3 38.49 20.47 -50.19
C ASN A 3 37.78 19.85 -48.98
N CYS A 4 36.59 20.34 -48.63
CA CYS A 4 35.71 19.65 -47.68
C CYS A 4 34.41 19.24 -48.38
N ASN A 5 34.07 18.00 -48.11
CA ASN A 5 33.22 17.10 -48.85
C ASN A 5 31.80 17.07 -48.24
N LEU A 6 30.84 16.58 -49.05
CA LEU A 6 29.49 16.12 -48.68
C LEU A 6 28.42 17.18 -48.38
N ASN A 7 28.10 17.98 -49.40
CA ASN A 7 26.69 18.22 -49.69
C ASN A 7 26.08 16.94 -50.29
N ASN A 8 24.82 16.65 -49.95
CA ASN A 8 23.89 15.73 -50.65
C ASN A 8 23.68 14.28 -50.16
N LEU A 9 23.57 14.03 -48.86
CA LEU A 9 22.70 13.01 -48.27
C LEU A 9 22.45 13.41 -46.80
N GLU A 10 21.26 13.69 -46.27
CA GLU A 10 19.90 13.52 -46.74
C GLU A 10 19.04 14.63 -46.12
N ASN A 11 18.47 15.42 -47.00
CA ASN A 11 17.54 16.50 -46.74
C ASN A 11 16.13 15.95 -46.40
N ARG A 12 16.03 14.93 -45.51
CA ARG A 12 14.78 14.19 -45.23
C ARG A 12 14.31 14.15 -43.77
N THR A 13 14.90 14.96 -42.88
CA THR A 13 14.39 15.17 -41.51
C THR A 13 14.27 16.64 -41.10
N ARG A 14 14.49 17.59 -42.03
CA ARG A 14 14.30 19.03 -41.80
C ARG A 14 12.83 19.49 -41.84
N ASN A 15 11.89 18.69 -41.33
CA ASN A 15 10.47 19.05 -41.25
C ASN A 15 9.75 18.62 -39.96
N PHE A 16 10.48 18.20 -38.91
CA PHE A 16 9.84 17.85 -37.63
C PHE A 16 10.45 18.55 -36.41
N SER A 17 11.23 19.62 -36.63
CA SER A 17 12.00 20.29 -35.57
C SER A 17 11.50 21.70 -35.20
N LEU A 18 10.27 22.09 -35.56
CA LEU A 18 9.78 23.46 -35.26
C LEU A 18 8.38 23.62 -34.66
N ILE A 19 7.66 22.54 -34.28
CA ILE A 19 6.31 22.68 -33.65
C ILE A 19 6.17 22.06 -32.25
N VAL A 20 7.12 21.28 -31.72
CA VAL A 20 6.97 20.68 -30.36
C VAL A 20 7.91 21.35 -29.36
N GLY A 21 7.84 22.69 -29.31
CA GLY A 21 8.63 23.49 -28.37
C GLY A 21 7.85 24.05 -27.18
N ILE A 22 6.50 24.00 -27.13
CA ILE A 22 5.74 24.86 -26.18
C ILE A 22 4.52 24.18 -25.50
N ILE A 23 4.27 22.87 -25.64
CA ILE A 23 3.15 22.21 -24.92
C ILE A 23 3.66 21.18 -23.89
N LEU A 24 3.70 21.64 -22.64
CA LEU A 24 3.62 20.93 -21.35
C LEU A 24 4.88 20.30 -20.71
N LEU A 25 5.71 21.22 -20.21
CA LEU A 25 6.69 21.10 -19.13
C LEU A 25 6.10 20.68 -17.74
N SER A 26 4.99 19.93 -17.68
CA SER A 26 4.32 19.56 -16.40
C SER A 26 3.69 18.16 -16.32
N LEU A 27 3.85 17.28 -17.33
CA LEU A 27 3.20 15.96 -17.36
C LEU A 27 4.13 14.77 -17.66
N LEU A 28 5.44 14.98 -17.68
CA LEU A 28 6.44 13.93 -17.96
C LEU A 28 7.54 13.91 -16.89
N THR A 29 7.15 13.86 -15.61
CA THR A 29 7.90 12.95 -14.74
C THR A 29 7.34 11.56 -15.02
N PHE A 30 7.88 10.89 -16.05
CA PHE A 30 7.94 9.44 -15.96
C PHE A 30 8.80 9.18 -14.72
N LYS A 31 8.15 8.91 -13.58
CA LYS A 31 8.85 8.23 -12.51
C LYS A 31 9.21 6.88 -13.10
N PHE A 32 10.49 6.70 -13.42
CA PHE A 32 11.03 5.36 -13.40
C PHE A 32 10.82 4.90 -11.96
N GLU A 33 9.73 4.19 -11.71
CA GLU A 33 9.62 3.42 -10.48
C GLU A 33 10.79 2.44 -10.54
N ASN A 34 11.75 2.67 -9.66
CA ASN A 34 12.88 1.79 -9.49
C ASN A 34 12.30 0.48 -8.92
N THR A 35 11.93 -0.46 -9.79
CA THR A 35 11.41 -1.78 -9.41
C THR A 35 12.55 -2.67 -8.91
N SER A 36 13.37 -2.16 -7.98
CA SER A 36 14.14 -3.05 -7.12
C SER A 36 13.14 -3.66 -6.16
N ALA A 37 12.96 -4.99 -6.20
CA ALA A 37 12.27 -5.71 -5.14
C ALA A 37 12.91 -5.29 -3.81
N GLN A 38 12.17 -4.53 -3.01
CA GLN A 38 12.61 -4.09 -1.70
C GLN A 38 11.84 -4.95 -0.72
N TYR A 39 12.37 -6.16 -0.48
CA TYR A 39 11.85 -7.06 0.54
C TYR A 39 11.55 -6.29 1.83
N CYS A 40 10.43 -6.62 2.46
CA CYS A 40 10.05 -5.99 3.70
C CYS A 40 11.18 -6.10 4.74
N SER A 41 11.31 -5.08 5.58
CA SER A 41 12.29 -5.08 6.67
C SER A 41 11.81 -4.21 7.82
N GLY A 42 12.02 -4.70 9.04
CA GLY A 42 11.58 -4.01 10.26
C GLY A 42 10.08 -3.76 10.28
N THR A 43 9.68 -2.60 10.80
CA THR A 43 8.27 -2.21 10.93
C THR A 43 7.96 -0.96 10.11
N SER A 44 6.93 -1.04 9.27
CA SER A 44 6.39 0.10 8.53
C SER A 44 5.15 0.66 9.23
N ASN A 45 5.07 1.99 9.39
CA ASN A 45 3.91 2.65 10.00
C ASN A 45 2.98 3.21 8.93
N LEU A 46 1.71 2.79 8.96
CA LEU A 46 0.67 3.15 8.01
C LEU A 46 -0.39 3.99 8.72
N THR A 47 -0.42 5.30 8.46
CA THR A 47 -1.23 6.28 9.21
C THR A 47 -2.39 6.88 8.41
N THR A 48 -2.54 6.50 7.14
CA THR A 48 -3.63 6.94 6.28
C THR A 48 -4.90 6.14 6.58
N ALA A 49 -6.09 6.71 6.34
CA ALA A 49 -7.36 6.01 6.61
C ALA A 49 -7.58 4.77 5.71
N SER A 50 -6.84 4.66 4.62
CA SER A 50 -6.79 3.47 3.78
C SER A 50 -5.43 3.37 3.12
N GLY A 51 -5.09 2.18 2.65
CA GLY A 51 -3.84 1.94 1.93
C GLY A 51 -3.73 0.51 1.43
N SER A 52 -2.66 0.27 0.67
CA SER A 52 -2.27 -1.07 0.22
C SER A 52 -0.79 -1.28 0.49
N PHE A 53 -0.43 -2.53 0.74
CA PHE A 53 0.93 -2.95 1.06
C PHE A 53 1.11 -4.44 0.74
N ASP A 54 2.36 -4.85 0.61
CA ASP A 54 2.76 -6.20 0.24
C ASP A 54 4.08 -6.55 0.96
N ASP A 55 4.51 -7.79 0.82
CA ASP A 55 5.74 -8.33 1.39
C ASP A 55 7.04 -7.75 0.79
N GLY A 56 6.93 -6.91 -0.25
CA GLY A 56 8.04 -6.17 -0.86
C GLY A 56 8.85 -6.96 -1.88
N SER A 57 8.50 -8.23 -2.11
CA SER A 57 9.16 -9.13 -3.06
C SER A 57 8.87 -8.77 -4.54
N GLY A 58 7.79 -8.03 -4.79
CA GLY A 58 7.40 -7.53 -6.09
C GLY A 58 7.02 -8.66 -7.04
N ILE A 59 7.85 -8.92 -8.06
CA ILE A 59 7.63 -10.03 -9.00
C ILE A 59 8.41 -11.29 -8.64
N ASN A 60 9.22 -11.25 -7.58
CA ASN A 60 10.00 -12.38 -7.10
C ASN A 60 9.27 -13.05 -5.95
N ASP A 61 9.75 -14.22 -5.54
CA ASP A 61 9.33 -14.84 -4.29
C ASP A 61 9.92 -14.09 -3.09
N TYR A 62 9.27 -14.17 -1.91
CA TYR A 62 9.80 -13.59 -0.68
C TYR A 62 11.11 -14.26 -0.21
N ASN A 63 11.85 -13.63 0.70
CA ASN A 63 13.06 -14.24 1.27
C ASN A 63 12.75 -15.20 2.43
N ASN A 64 13.60 -16.21 2.60
CA ASN A 64 13.69 -16.98 3.84
C ASN A 64 14.11 -16.09 5.01
N SER A 65 13.74 -16.50 6.23
CA SER A 65 14.11 -15.85 7.49
C SER A 65 13.65 -14.39 7.54
N THR A 66 12.53 -14.11 6.88
CA THR A 66 11.88 -12.80 6.91
C THR A 66 11.23 -12.61 8.27
N ASP A 67 11.35 -11.41 8.83
CA ASP A 67 10.58 -10.96 9.99
C ASP A 67 10.35 -9.46 9.85
N CYS A 68 9.15 -9.10 9.41
CA CYS A 68 8.78 -7.73 9.14
C CYS A 68 7.32 -7.49 9.52
N SER A 69 6.95 -6.23 9.72
CA SER A 69 5.60 -5.88 10.13
C SER A 69 5.12 -4.54 9.60
N TRP A 70 3.80 -4.37 9.61
CA TRP A 70 3.10 -3.15 9.26
C TRP A 70 2.16 -2.80 10.41
N LEU A 71 2.43 -1.66 11.06
CA LEU A 71 1.57 -1.08 12.08
C LEU A 71 0.61 -0.11 11.42
N ILE A 72 -0.65 -0.50 11.34
CA ILE A 72 -1.74 0.32 10.81
C ILE A 72 -2.34 1.09 11.98
N GLN A 73 -2.14 2.40 11.99
CA GLN A 73 -2.57 3.30 13.06
C GLN A 73 -3.05 4.65 12.48
N PRO A 74 -4.21 4.68 11.80
CA PRO A 74 -4.78 5.93 11.31
C PRO A 74 -5.37 6.72 12.48
N THR A 75 -5.06 8.01 12.53
CA THR A 75 -5.54 8.89 13.61
C THR A 75 -7.07 8.88 13.69
N GLY A 76 -7.61 8.53 14.87
CA GLY A 76 -9.06 8.56 15.13
C GLY A 76 -9.85 7.36 14.56
N ALA A 77 -9.17 6.31 14.10
CA ALA A 77 -9.84 5.09 13.68
C ALA A 77 -10.58 4.41 14.86
N ALA A 78 -11.80 3.94 14.60
CA ALA A 78 -12.56 3.07 15.49
C ALA A 78 -12.28 1.59 15.23
N ALA A 79 -12.15 1.22 13.95
CA ALA A 79 -11.82 -0.12 13.52
C ALA A 79 -11.03 -0.08 12.20
N ILE A 80 -10.26 -1.13 11.93
CA ILE A 80 -9.51 -1.35 10.69
C ILE A 80 -9.99 -2.66 10.11
N THR A 81 -10.32 -2.67 8.81
CA THR A 81 -10.60 -3.90 8.07
C THR A 81 -9.50 -4.14 7.05
N LEU A 82 -8.86 -5.31 7.13
CA LEU A 82 -7.81 -5.79 6.25
C LEU A 82 -8.39 -6.80 5.26
N SER A 83 -7.98 -6.73 3.99
CA SER A 83 -8.36 -7.67 2.94
C SER A 83 -7.17 -8.01 2.05
N PHE A 84 -6.95 -9.31 1.81
CA PHE A 84 -5.88 -9.80 0.94
C PHE A 84 -6.34 -9.85 -0.52
N SER A 85 -5.49 -9.39 -1.43
CA SER A 85 -5.69 -9.48 -2.89
C SER A 85 -4.88 -10.59 -3.54
N ALA A 86 -3.77 -11.01 -2.92
CA ALA A 86 -2.97 -12.16 -3.30
C ALA A 86 -2.41 -12.82 -2.03
N PHE A 87 -2.27 -14.15 -2.06
CA PHE A 87 -1.75 -14.91 -0.93
C PHE A 87 -1.16 -16.24 -1.38
N ASP A 88 0.15 -16.38 -1.28
CA ASP A 88 0.90 -17.60 -1.55
C ASP A 88 2.14 -17.67 -0.64
N THR A 89 2.11 -18.57 0.32
CA THR A 89 3.13 -18.78 1.36
C THR A 89 3.33 -20.27 1.59
N GLU A 90 4.49 -20.66 2.12
CA GLU A 90 4.72 -22.05 2.52
C GLU A 90 3.72 -22.47 3.60
N LEU A 91 2.89 -23.47 3.27
CA LEU A 91 1.81 -23.93 4.12
C LEU A 91 2.35 -24.51 5.44
N ASN A 92 1.90 -23.93 6.56
CA ASN A 92 2.28 -24.30 7.94
C ASN A 92 3.73 -23.99 8.37
N TYR A 93 4.49 -23.23 7.60
CA TYR A 93 5.86 -22.83 7.96
C TYR A 93 6.04 -21.32 7.93
N ASP A 94 5.46 -20.68 6.92
CA ASP A 94 5.50 -19.23 6.75
C ASP A 94 4.13 -18.63 7.01
N TYR A 95 4.11 -17.52 7.74
CA TYR A 95 2.88 -17.01 8.32
C TYR A 95 2.72 -15.51 8.16
N VAL A 96 1.51 -15.10 7.78
CA VAL A 96 0.99 -13.75 8.02
C VAL A 96 0.09 -13.79 9.26
N THR A 97 0.51 -13.11 10.32
CA THR A 97 -0.26 -13.01 11.57
C THR A 97 -0.79 -11.59 11.75
N VAL A 98 -2.09 -11.48 12.05
CA VAL A 98 -2.79 -10.21 12.27
C VAL A 98 -3.15 -10.09 13.74
N TYR A 99 -2.74 -9.00 14.38
CA TYR A 99 -2.96 -8.72 15.79
C TYR A 99 -3.88 -7.50 15.99
N ASP A 100 -4.75 -7.60 16.99
CA ASP A 100 -5.72 -6.58 17.41
C ASP A 100 -5.07 -5.55 18.36
N GLY A 101 -4.12 -4.78 17.83
CA GLY A 101 -3.38 -3.77 18.60
C GLY A 101 -2.03 -3.45 18.00
N THR A 102 -1.18 -2.78 18.78
CA THR A 102 0.09 -2.20 18.29
C THR A 102 1.30 -3.13 18.39
N THR A 103 1.18 -4.28 19.05
CA THR A 103 2.32 -5.17 19.34
C THR A 103 1.94 -6.65 19.22
N THR A 104 2.94 -7.53 19.19
CA THR A 104 2.76 -8.99 19.11
C THR A 104 2.24 -9.64 20.40
N SER A 105 2.06 -8.88 21.48
CA SER A 105 1.38 -9.34 22.70
C SER A 105 -0.12 -9.12 22.70
N ALA A 106 -0.65 -8.41 21.70
CA ALA A 106 -2.08 -8.20 21.52
C ALA A 106 -2.80 -9.49 21.06
N ASN A 107 -4.13 -9.47 21.09
CA ASN A 107 -4.94 -10.61 20.67
C ASN A 107 -4.72 -10.93 19.18
N VAL A 108 -4.63 -12.21 18.84
CA VAL A 108 -4.49 -12.65 17.43
C VAL A 108 -5.86 -12.70 16.79
N LEU A 109 -6.04 -11.97 15.69
CA LEU A 109 -7.25 -12.01 14.87
C LEU A 109 -7.21 -13.12 13.82
N GLY A 110 -6.00 -13.48 13.37
CA GLY A 110 -5.80 -14.58 12.44
C GLY A 110 -4.32 -14.87 12.19
N THR A 111 -4.04 -16.12 11.85
CA THR A 111 -2.74 -16.62 11.41
C THR A 111 -2.97 -17.43 10.14
N PHE A 112 -2.35 -16.99 9.04
CA PHE A 112 -2.63 -17.51 7.71
C PHE A 112 -1.35 -18.04 7.06
N SER A 113 -1.46 -19.16 6.34
CA SER A 113 -0.39 -19.77 5.53
C SER A 113 -1.00 -20.54 4.35
N GLY A 114 -0.17 -20.94 3.39
CA GLY A 114 -0.59 -21.60 2.15
C GLY A 114 -0.98 -20.60 1.05
N ASN A 115 -1.84 -21.05 0.12
CA ASN A 115 -2.17 -20.33 -1.11
C ASN A 115 -3.67 -19.99 -1.26
N SER A 116 -4.45 -20.21 -0.22
CA SER A 116 -5.86 -19.82 -0.19
C SER A 116 -5.98 -18.40 0.35
N ILE A 117 -6.61 -17.51 -0.42
CA ILE A 117 -6.82 -16.12 0.01
C ILE A 117 -7.68 -16.11 1.30
N PRO A 118 -7.16 -15.56 2.41
CA PRO A 118 -7.91 -15.46 3.65
C PRO A 118 -9.14 -14.55 3.54
N GLY A 119 -10.14 -14.80 4.38
CA GLY A 119 -11.24 -13.85 4.57
C GLY A 119 -10.77 -12.52 5.16
N SER A 120 -11.57 -11.47 5.01
CA SER A 120 -11.28 -10.16 5.60
C SER A 120 -11.21 -10.24 7.13
N VAL A 121 -10.30 -9.47 7.72
CA VAL A 121 -10.11 -9.40 9.17
C VAL A 121 -10.40 -7.98 9.65
N THR A 122 -11.19 -7.84 10.71
CA THR A 122 -11.55 -6.55 11.29
C THR A 122 -11.08 -6.47 12.74
N SER A 123 -10.34 -5.42 13.09
CA SER A 123 -9.91 -5.12 14.46
C SER A 123 -11.07 -4.61 15.31
N THR A 124 -10.93 -4.70 16.64
CA THR A 124 -11.88 -4.13 17.59
C THR A 124 -11.56 -2.67 17.94
N GLY A 125 -10.37 -2.20 17.59
CA GLY A 125 -9.91 -0.82 17.81
C GLY A 125 -9.23 -0.19 16.58
N GLY A 126 -8.75 1.04 16.75
CA GLY A 126 -8.09 1.84 15.72
C GLY A 126 -6.65 1.46 15.38
N ASP A 127 -6.14 0.37 15.95
CA ASP A 127 -4.78 -0.12 15.77
C ASP A 127 -4.81 -1.58 15.28
N MET A 128 -3.96 -1.91 14.31
CA MET A 128 -3.78 -3.27 13.82
C MET A 128 -2.31 -3.50 13.43
N LEU A 129 -1.72 -4.61 13.89
CA LEU A 129 -0.38 -5.01 13.49
C LEU A 129 -0.46 -6.25 12.60
N VAL A 130 0.12 -6.16 11.40
CA VAL A 130 0.32 -7.30 10.51
C VAL A 130 1.79 -7.68 10.55
N ARG A 131 2.12 -8.95 10.78
CA ARG A 131 3.50 -9.44 10.80
C ARG A 131 3.64 -10.61 9.84
N PHE A 132 4.68 -10.60 9.03
CA PHE A 132 5.06 -11.70 8.17
C PHE A 132 6.37 -12.31 8.64
N THR A 133 6.37 -13.64 8.78
CA THR A 133 7.55 -14.42 9.16
C THR A 133 7.72 -15.61 8.23
N SER A 134 8.97 -15.89 7.83
CA SER A 134 9.32 -17.11 7.09
C SER A 134 10.47 -17.89 7.73
N ASP A 135 10.53 -19.19 7.45
CA ASP A 135 11.57 -20.09 7.95
C ASP A 135 12.85 -20.06 7.07
N ALA A 136 13.77 -21.03 7.24
CA ALA A 136 15.04 -21.03 6.52
C ALA A 136 14.97 -21.57 5.08
N THR A 137 13.81 -22.06 4.65
CA THR A 137 13.60 -22.80 3.39
C THR A 137 12.28 -22.41 2.72
N THR A 138 12.12 -22.81 1.45
CA THR A 138 10.91 -22.67 0.64
C THR A 138 10.30 -21.26 0.58
N THR A 139 10.37 -20.66 -0.60
CA THR A 139 9.76 -19.37 -0.85
C THR A 139 8.60 -19.51 -1.84
N ALA A 140 7.68 -18.54 -1.83
CA ALA A 140 6.58 -18.46 -2.78
C ALA A 140 6.32 -16.99 -3.15
N ALA A 141 5.32 -16.75 -4.01
CA ALA A 141 5.07 -15.45 -4.60
C ALA A 141 4.65 -14.34 -3.60
N GLY A 142 4.37 -14.69 -2.34
CA GLY A 142 4.09 -13.73 -1.29
C GLY A 142 2.64 -13.30 -1.25
N TRP A 143 2.39 -12.08 -0.79
CA TRP A 143 1.03 -11.62 -0.51
C TRP A 143 0.90 -10.12 -0.64
N SER A 144 -0.31 -9.68 -0.99
CA SER A 144 -0.67 -8.26 -1.00
C SER A 144 -1.98 -8.06 -0.28
N ALA A 145 -2.08 -6.94 0.42
CA ALA A 145 -3.25 -6.58 1.19
C ALA A 145 -3.60 -5.10 1.05
N SER A 146 -4.85 -4.81 1.36
CA SER A 146 -5.36 -3.45 1.50
C SER A 146 -6.12 -3.33 2.81
N TYR A 147 -6.19 -2.11 3.34
CA TYR A 147 -6.96 -1.82 4.53
C TYR A 147 -7.78 -0.54 4.37
N THR A 148 -8.86 -0.47 5.13
CA THR A 148 -9.66 0.72 5.34
C THR A 148 -9.98 0.85 6.82
N SER A 149 -9.91 2.06 7.37
CA SER A 149 -10.41 2.36 8.71
C SER A 149 -11.78 3.03 8.68
N THR A 150 -12.57 2.75 9.69
CA THR A 150 -13.74 3.54 10.03
C THR A 150 -13.35 4.54 11.10
N THR A 151 -13.92 5.74 11.07
CA THR A 151 -13.87 6.68 12.20
C THR A 151 -15.24 6.69 12.85
N PRO A 152 -15.31 6.75 14.18
CA PRO A 152 -16.61 6.95 14.82
C PRO A 152 -17.14 8.32 14.41
N THR A 153 -18.38 8.38 13.97
CA THR A 153 -19.03 9.65 13.61
C THR A 153 -19.82 10.13 14.83
N TYR A 154 -19.14 10.82 15.76
CA TYR A 154 -19.83 11.52 16.85
C TYR A 154 -20.00 12.99 16.46
N CYS A 155 -21.23 13.52 16.52
CA CYS A 155 -21.59 14.91 16.17
C CYS A 155 -20.77 15.50 15.01
N SER A 156 -21.14 15.20 13.77
CA SER A 156 -20.49 15.78 12.58
C SER A 156 -21.17 17.06 12.13
N GLY A 157 -20.45 18.19 12.18
CA GLY A 157 -20.89 19.49 11.67
C GLY A 157 -21.64 20.37 12.70
N THR A 158 -22.16 21.50 12.22
CA THR A 158 -22.91 22.46 13.05
C THR A 158 -24.40 22.35 12.74
N SER A 159 -25.20 21.98 13.74
CA SER A 159 -26.67 22.02 13.65
C SER A 159 -27.15 23.44 13.94
N ASN A 160 -27.49 24.22 12.90
CA ASN A 160 -28.10 25.54 13.07
C ASN A 160 -29.60 25.39 13.35
N LEU A 161 -29.97 25.47 14.63
CA LEU A 161 -31.37 25.50 15.05
C LEU A 161 -31.92 26.93 14.88
N THR A 162 -32.75 27.14 13.86
CA THR A 162 -33.34 28.45 13.53
C THR A 162 -34.70 28.68 14.16
N THR A 163 -35.24 27.69 14.87
CA THR A 163 -36.55 27.71 15.52
C THR A 163 -36.44 27.91 17.02
N ALA A 164 -37.49 28.46 17.64
CA ALA A 164 -37.54 28.70 19.10
C ALA A 164 -37.50 27.40 19.94
N SER A 165 -37.69 26.25 19.31
CA SER A 165 -37.46 24.93 19.91
C SER A 165 -37.06 23.92 18.82
N GLY A 166 -36.27 22.93 19.21
CA GLY A 166 -35.78 21.84 18.36
C GLY A 166 -35.09 20.80 19.23
N SER A 167 -34.90 19.59 18.70
CA SER A 167 -34.15 18.52 19.36
C SER A 167 -32.85 18.31 18.60
N PHE A 168 -31.76 18.14 19.34
CA PHE A 168 -30.50 17.66 18.82
C PHE A 168 -30.13 16.39 19.57
N ASP A 169 -29.35 15.56 18.90
CA ASP A 169 -28.86 14.29 19.39
C ASP A 169 -27.32 14.34 19.40
N ASP A 170 -26.67 13.57 20.26
CA ASP A 170 -25.20 13.49 20.31
C ASP A 170 -24.62 12.64 19.16
N GLY A 171 -25.50 12.04 18.35
CA GLY A 171 -25.16 11.24 17.19
C GLY A 171 -24.83 9.80 17.52
N SER A 172 -25.27 9.28 18.67
CA SER A 172 -25.09 7.89 19.10
C SER A 172 -26.35 7.02 19.03
#